data_AF-A0A7V9TBG2-F1
#
_entry.id   AF-A0A7V9TBG2-F1
#
_cell.length_a   1.000
_cell.length_b   1.000
_cell.length_c   1.000
_cell.angle_alpha   90.00
_cell.angle_beta   90.00
_cell.angle_gamma   90.00
#
_symmetry.space_group_name_H-M   'P 1'
#
loop_
_entity.id
_entity.type
_entity.pdbx_description
1 polymer ?
#
loop_
_entity_poly.entity_id
_entity_poly.type
_entity_poly.pdbx_seq_one_letter_code
_entity_poly.pdbx_strand_id
1 'polypeptide(L)'
;MESRVPVSAPGDALPALHEAICACRRCPRLVEWRERVAVEKRAAYRSETYWGRPIPGFGDPLARILVLGLAPAAHGANRTGRIFTGDRSGDFLFAGLHRAGLANQPTSTSRDDGLDLRDCFITAAVRCAPPANRPDPAERDACADWLLDEVVLLPTARVVVCLGAFAWAAGLRLR
;
A
#
# COMPACT_ATOMS: atom_id res chain seq x y z
N MET A 1 16.24 -22.70 9.59
CA MET A 1 15.37 -22.63 10.78
C MET A 1 14.86 -21.21 10.88
N GLU A 2 13.96 -20.83 9.95
CA GLU A 2 13.41 -19.48 9.91
C GLU A 2 12.23 -19.42 10.89
N SER A 3 12.43 -18.60 11.92
CA SER A 3 11.50 -18.35 13.01
C SER A 3 10.21 -17.76 12.47
N ARG A 4 9.15 -18.58 12.35
CA ARG A 4 7.78 -18.07 12.20
C ARG A 4 7.39 -17.36 13.49
N VAL A 5 7.05 -16.08 13.35
CA VAL A 5 6.52 -15.24 14.43
C VAL A 5 5.22 -15.89 14.97
N PRO A 6 4.96 -15.87 16.29
CA PRO A 6 3.75 -16.48 16.86
C PRO A 6 2.51 -15.73 16.36
N VAL A 7 1.44 -16.47 16.06
CA VAL A 7 0.15 -15.89 15.67
C VAL A 7 -0.45 -15.17 16.89
N SER A 8 -0.37 -13.85 16.90
CA SER A 8 -1.10 -12.97 17.82
C SER A 8 -2.59 -12.93 17.47
N ALA A 9 -3.42 -12.47 18.41
CA ALA A 9 -4.86 -12.31 18.19
C ALA A 9 -5.15 -11.46 16.94
N PRO A 10 -6.29 -11.66 16.23
CA PRO A 10 -6.58 -11.00 14.96
C PRO A 10 -6.46 -9.46 14.99
N GLY A 11 -6.73 -8.83 16.14
CA GLY A 11 -6.63 -7.38 16.33
C GLY A 11 -5.20 -6.81 16.33
N ASP A 12 -4.21 -7.62 16.77
CA ASP A 12 -2.81 -7.18 16.88
C ASP A 12 -1.95 -7.64 15.68
N ALA A 13 -2.47 -8.57 14.88
CA ALA A 13 -1.74 -9.16 13.77
C ALA A 13 -1.49 -8.17 12.62
N LEU A 14 -2.47 -7.31 12.29
CA LEU A 14 -2.34 -6.38 11.18
C LEU A 14 -1.31 -5.26 11.44
N PRO A 15 -1.29 -4.61 12.62
CA PRO A 15 -0.19 -3.70 12.98
C PRO A 15 1.19 -4.35 12.94
N ALA A 16 1.35 -5.56 13.48
CA ALA A 16 2.62 -6.29 13.45
C ALA A 16 3.06 -6.63 12.02
N LEU A 17 2.11 -7.02 11.15
CA LEU A 17 2.37 -7.24 9.73
C LEU A 17 2.80 -5.94 9.03
N HIS A 18 2.14 -4.83 9.32
CA HIS A 18 2.52 -3.52 8.77
C HIS A 18 3.95 -3.13 9.16
N GLU A 19 4.36 -3.35 10.41
CA GLU A 19 5.75 -3.12 10.85
C GLU A 19 6.75 -3.99 10.07
N ALA A 20 6.44 -5.29 9.91
CA ALA A 20 7.26 -6.21 9.15
C ALA A 20 7.38 -5.82 7.66
N ILE A 21 6.27 -5.40 7.04
CA ILE A 21 6.24 -4.84 5.69
C ILE A 21 7.16 -3.63 5.62
N CYS A 22 7.05 -2.68 6.56
CA CYS A 22 7.85 -1.46 6.57
C CYS A 22 9.36 -1.70 6.74
N ALA A 23 9.74 -2.84 7.32
CA ALA A 23 11.15 -3.24 7.46
C ALA A 23 11.71 -3.95 6.21
N CYS A 24 10.88 -4.32 5.24
CA CYS A 24 11.27 -5.14 4.10
C CYS A 24 12.31 -4.46 3.18
N ARG A 25 13.33 -5.23 2.81
CA ARG A 25 14.42 -4.84 1.87
C ARG A 25 14.67 -5.88 0.77
N ARG A 26 13.71 -6.76 0.48
CA ARG A 26 13.88 -7.93 -0.42
C ARG A 26 14.22 -7.57 -1.89
N CYS A 27 13.89 -6.36 -2.35
CA CYS A 27 14.04 -5.95 -3.75
C CYS A 27 15.10 -4.83 -3.89
N PRO A 28 16.37 -5.13 -4.22
CA PRO A 28 17.45 -4.13 -4.21
C PRO A 28 17.17 -2.90 -5.08
N ARG A 29 16.64 -3.09 -6.29
CA ARG A 29 16.28 -2.00 -7.22
C ARG A 29 15.27 -1.02 -6.61
N LEU A 30 14.24 -1.55 -5.95
CA LEU A 30 13.20 -0.75 -5.32
C LEU A 30 13.68 -0.06 -4.04
N VAL A 31 14.54 -0.73 -3.28
CA VAL A 31 15.17 -0.18 -2.08
C VAL A 31 16.06 1.01 -2.44
N GLU A 32 16.95 0.85 -3.42
CA GLU A 32 17.79 1.94 -3.90
C GLU A 32 16.94 3.11 -4.42
N TRP A 33 15.93 2.80 -5.25
CA TRP A 33 15.09 3.85 -5.84
C TRP A 33 14.28 4.63 -4.81
N ARG A 34 13.57 3.95 -3.90
CA ARG A 34 12.70 4.62 -2.92
C ARG A 34 13.50 5.51 -1.96
N GLU A 35 14.71 5.09 -1.60
CA GLU A 35 15.62 5.80 -0.70
C GLU A 35 16.29 6.98 -1.41
N ARG A 36 16.79 6.79 -2.65
CA ARG A 36 17.31 7.90 -3.48
C ARG A 36 16.27 9.00 -3.65
N VAL A 37 15.03 8.66 -4.01
CA VAL A 37 13.96 9.66 -4.17
C VAL A 37 13.63 10.37 -2.86
N ALA A 38 13.72 9.67 -1.72
CA ALA A 38 13.49 10.27 -0.40
C ALA A 38 14.56 11.30 -0.01
N VAL A 39 15.78 11.17 -0.55
CA VAL A 39 16.89 12.11 -0.34
C VAL A 39 16.86 13.24 -1.38
N GLU A 40 16.81 12.91 -2.66
CA GLU A 40 16.87 13.88 -3.76
C GLU A 40 15.64 14.80 -3.77
N LYS A 41 14.46 14.20 -3.58
CA LYS A 41 13.14 14.86 -3.57
C LYS A 41 12.87 15.67 -4.85
N ARG A 42 11.62 16.12 -5.01
CA ARG A 42 11.27 17.12 -6.02
C ARG A 42 11.34 18.51 -5.39
N ALA A 43 11.68 19.54 -6.15
CA ALA A 43 11.77 20.93 -5.68
C ALA A 43 10.54 21.41 -4.89
N ALA A 44 9.34 20.96 -5.27
CA ALA A 44 8.07 21.26 -4.61
C ALA A 44 7.96 20.67 -3.18
N TYR A 45 8.73 19.62 -2.88
CA TYR A 45 8.66 18.85 -1.63
C TYR A 45 10.01 18.82 -0.89
N ARG A 46 10.94 19.72 -1.21
CA ARG A 46 12.33 19.69 -0.72
C ARG A 46 12.43 19.75 0.81
N SER A 47 11.50 20.46 1.45
CA SER A 47 11.44 20.65 2.91
C SER A 47 10.71 19.52 3.64
N GLU A 48 10.05 18.60 2.93
CA GLU A 48 9.32 17.50 3.55
C GLU A 48 10.23 16.32 3.88
N THR A 49 9.97 15.65 4.99
CA THR A 49 10.57 14.35 5.30
C THR A 49 9.80 13.26 4.58
N TYR A 50 10.47 12.52 3.71
CA TYR A 50 9.86 11.41 2.97
C TYR A 50 9.80 10.14 3.82
N TRP A 51 8.80 9.30 3.54
CA TRP A 51 8.67 7.98 4.15
C TRP A 51 9.80 7.01 3.77
N GLY A 52 10.14 6.90 2.48
CA GLY A 52 11.32 6.16 1.99
C GLY A 52 11.35 4.66 2.27
N ARG A 53 10.21 4.07 2.65
CA ARG A 53 10.06 2.66 3.09
C ARG A 53 8.94 1.96 2.30
N PRO A 54 8.73 0.65 2.44
CA PRO A 54 7.52 -0.01 1.96
C PRO A 54 6.26 0.60 2.58
N ILE A 55 5.17 0.58 1.83
CA ILE A 55 3.88 1.16 2.22
C ILE A 55 2.93 -0.01 2.53
N PRO A 56 2.47 -0.15 3.79
CA PRO A 56 1.44 -1.12 4.14
C PRO A 56 0.08 -0.73 3.57
N GLY A 57 -0.88 -1.64 3.63
CA GLY A 57 -2.27 -1.35 3.33
C GLY A 57 -2.89 -0.35 4.30
N PHE A 58 -4.05 0.17 3.93
CA PHE A 58 -4.78 1.18 4.71
C PHE A 58 -6.29 0.96 4.57
N GLY A 59 -7.00 1.00 5.70
CA GLY A 59 -8.45 1.00 5.74
C GLY A 59 -8.99 0.14 6.86
N ASP A 60 -10.25 -0.27 6.69
CA ASP A 60 -11.01 -1.04 7.66
C ASP A 60 -10.51 -2.50 7.73
N PRO A 61 -10.04 -3.00 8.89
CA PRO A 61 -9.65 -4.41 9.05
C PRO A 61 -10.81 -5.40 8.85
N LEU A 62 -12.06 -4.92 8.90
CA LEU A 62 -13.27 -5.68 8.62
C LEU A 62 -13.87 -5.38 7.25
N ALA A 63 -13.09 -4.80 6.32
CA ALA A 63 -13.54 -4.47 4.98
C ALA A 63 -14.05 -5.68 4.18
N ARG A 64 -15.21 -5.52 3.53
CA ARG A 64 -15.69 -6.46 2.51
C ARG A 64 -15.10 -6.19 1.12
N ILE A 65 -14.66 -4.95 0.87
CA ILE A 65 -14.06 -4.52 -0.40
C ILE A 65 -12.55 -4.31 -0.22
N LEU A 66 -11.76 -5.03 -1.02
CA LEU A 66 -10.33 -4.81 -1.16
C LEU A 66 -10.03 -4.08 -2.48
N VAL A 67 -9.43 -2.90 -2.41
CA VAL A 67 -8.87 -2.21 -3.58
C VAL A 67 -7.41 -2.58 -3.72
N LEU A 68 -7.05 -3.18 -4.86
CA LEU A 68 -5.69 -3.64 -5.15
C LEU A 68 -5.05 -2.75 -6.23
N GLY A 69 -4.04 -1.98 -5.82
CA GLY A 69 -3.24 -1.11 -6.68
C GLY A 69 -2.01 -1.77 -7.30
N LEU A 70 -1.30 -0.99 -8.12
CA LEU A 70 -0.01 -1.36 -8.71
C LEU A 70 1.12 -1.29 -7.68
N ALA A 71 1.54 -0.07 -7.35
CA ALA A 71 2.65 0.23 -6.44
C ALA A 71 2.61 1.72 -6.02
N PRO A 72 3.29 2.12 -4.93
CA PRO A 72 3.46 3.52 -4.53
C PRO A 72 4.07 4.40 -5.62
N ALA A 73 3.58 5.63 -5.77
CA ALA A 73 4.29 6.65 -6.54
C ALA A 73 5.49 7.21 -5.78
N ALA A 74 6.55 7.57 -6.51
CA ALA A 74 7.80 8.10 -5.98
C ALA A 74 7.64 9.35 -5.08
N HIS A 75 6.70 10.24 -5.42
CA HIS A 75 6.37 11.45 -4.65
C HIS A 75 4.94 11.45 -4.07
N GLY A 76 4.24 10.32 -4.15
CA GLY A 76 2.96 10.10 -3.49
C GLY A 76 3.19 9.32 -2.21
N ALA A 77 2.79 8.06 -2.17
CA ALA A 77 2.90 7.22 -0.99
C ALA A 77 4.36 6.99 -0.50
N ASN A 78 5.39 7.07 -1.36
CA ASN A 78 6.78 7.04 -0.89
C ASN A 78 7.22 8.31 -0.14
N ARG A 79 6.50 9.42 -0.34
CA ARG A 79 6.64 10.65 0.43
C ARG A 79 5.78 10.60 1.69
N THR A 80 4.48 10.33 1.53
CA THR A 80 3.47 10.49 2.59
C THR A 80 3.43 9.30 3.56
N GLY A 81 3.76 8.10 3.08
CA GLY A 81 3.73 6.84 3.83
C GLY A 81 2.37 6.18 3.95
N ARG A 82 1.35 6.66 3.23
CA ARG A 82 0.03 6.01 3.13
C ARG A 82 -0.28 5.72 1.66
N ILE A 83 -0.78 4.53 1.37
CA ILE A 83 -1.05 4.10 -0.01
C ILE A 83 -2.03 5.08 -0.69
N PHE A 84 -1.80 5.36 -1.99
CA PHE A 84 -2.58 6.34 -2.77
C PHE A 84 -2.67 7.75 -2.17
N THR A 85 -1.74 8.19 -1.33
CA THR A 85 -1.82 9.51 -0.66
C THR A 85 -0.78 10.47 -1.24
N GLY A 86 -1.20 11.69 -1.62
CA GLY A 86 -0.29 12.76 -2.05
C GLY A 86 0.12 12.75 -3.54
N ASP A 87 -0.64 12.10 -4.40
CA ASP A 87 -0.52 12.17 -5.86
C ASP A 87 -1.89 12.14 -6.56
N ARG A 88 -1.91 12.41 -7.87
CA ARG A 88 -3.15 12.50 -8.66
C ARG A 88 -3.97 11.21 -8.72
N SER A 89 -3.34 10.05 -8.60
CA SER A 89 -4.06 8.77 -8.60
C SER A 89 -4.87 8.62 -7.31
N GLY A 90 -4.30 9.09 -6.20
CA GLY A 90 -4.97 9.25 -4.93
C GLY A 90 -6.18 10.15 -4.98
N ASP A 91 -6.01 11.35 -5.56
CA ASP A 91 -7.09 12.34 -5.67
C ASP A 91 -8.32 11.77 -6.37
N PHE A 92 -8.10 11.03 -7.46
CA PHE A 92 -9.17 10.35 -8.19
C PHE A 92 -9.83 9.24 -7.35
N LEU A 93 -9.00 8.38 -6.74
CA LEU A 93 -9.48 7.23 -5.97
C LEU A 93 -10.31 7.67 -4.76
N PHE A 94 -9.77 8.52 -3.90
CA PHE A 94 -10.44 8.93 -2.66
C PHE A 94 -11.68 9.77 -2.93
N ALA A 95 -11.69 10.62 -3.96
CA ALA A 95 -12.90 11.31 -4.37
C ALA A 95 -13.99 10.32 -4.81
N GLY A 96 -13.62 9.23 -5.51
CA GLY A 96 -14.53 8.14 -5.88
C GLY A 96 -15.06 7.37 -4.68
N LEU A 97 -14.19 6.97 -3.75
CA LEU A 97 -14.54 6.24 -2.53
C LEU A 97 -15.48 7.06 -1.64
N HIS A 98 -15.23 8.36 -1.50
CA HIS A 98 -16.12 9.26 -0.75
C HIS A 98 -17.51 9.35 -1.39
N ARG A 99 -17.60 9.51 -2.72
CA ARG A 99 -18.90 9.49 -3.42
C ARG A 99 -19.65 8.16 -3.27
N ALA A 100 -18.92 7.06 -3.14
CA ALA A 100 -19.47 5.73 -2.89
C ALA A 100 -19.83 5.47 -1.40
N GLY A 101 -19.55 6.42 -0.49
CA GLY A 101 -19.80 6.27 0.94
C GLY A 101 -18.79 5.40 1.69
N LEU A 102 -17.63 5.10 1.07
CA LEU A 102 -16.58 4.23 1.62
C LEU A 102 -15.45 4.99 2.32
N ALA A 103 -15.41 6.33 2.20
CA ALA A 103 -14.45 7.20 2.85
C ALA A 103 -15.16 8.37 3.55
N ASN A 104 -14.63 8.83 4.68
CA ASN A 104 -15.21 9.97 5.43
C ASN A 104 -14.94 11.34 4.80
N GLN A 105 -13.96 11.44 3.90
CA GLN A 105 -13.60 12.67 3.20
C GLN A 105 -13.09 12.37 1.77
N PRO A 106 -13.18 13.33 0.83
CA PRO A 106 -12.80 13.11 -0.56
C PRO A 106 -11.29 13.20 -0.85
N THR A 107 -10.48 13.63 0.13
CA THR A 107 -9.06 13.94 -0.05
C THR A 107 -8.16 13.13 0.88
N SER A 108 -6.93 12.91 0.42
CA SER A 108 -5.89 12.16 1.13
C SER A 108 -4.56 12.87 0.95
N THR A 109 -4.20 13.70 1.92
CA THR A 109 -3.10 14.66 1.85
C THR A 109 -1.87 14.22 2.64
N SER A 110 -2.06 13.63 3.82
CA SER A 110 -1.00 13.10 4.70
C SER A 110 -1.54 11.92 5.51
N ARG A 111 -0.67 11.11 6.12
CA ARG A 111 -1.13 9.96 6.93
C ARG A 111 -2.01 10.36 8.13
N ASP A 112 -1.87 11.59 8.61
CA ASP A 112 -2.47 12.10 9.86
C ASP A 112 -3.66 13.02 9.61
N ASP A 113 -4.17 13.08 8.36
CA ASP A 113 -5.23 13.99 7.94
C ASP A 113 -6.66 13.57 8.34
N GLY A 114 -6.79 12.56 9.21
CA GLY A 114 -8.09 12.07 9.70
C GLY A 114 -8.91 11.29 8.67
N LEU A 115 -8.36 10.99 7.50
CA LEU A 115 -9.01 10.09 6.54
C LEU A 115 -9.24 8.72 7.17
N ASP A 116 -10.46 8.23 7.01
CA ASP A 116 -10.91 6.93 7.50
C ASP A 116 -11.75 6.25 6.42
N LEU A 117 -11.60 4.92 6.32
CA LEU A 117 -12.34 4.10 5.36
C LEU A 117 -13.30 3.18 6.10
N ARG A 118 -14.49 3.00 5.53
CA ARG A 118 -15.50 2.08 6.04
C ARG A 118 -15.76 1.00 5.01
N ASP A 119 -15.70 -0.26 5.44
CA ASP A 119 -15.96 -1.43 4.59
C ASP A 119 -15.02 -1.56 3.39
N CYS A 120 -13.91 -0.81 3.39
CA CYS A 120 -12.94 -0.73 2.32
C CYS A 120 -11.52 -0.77 2.88
N PHE A 121 -10.68 -1.60 2.27
CA PHE A 121 -9.25 -1.67 2.54
C PHE A 121 -8.49 -1.51 1.23
N ILE A 122 -7.40 -0.75 1.24
CA ILE A 122 -6.60 -0.44 0.05
C ILE A 122 -5.20 -0.99 0.26
N THR A 123 -4.67 -1.69 -0.74
CA THR A 123 -3.28 -2.18 -0.75
C THR A 123 -2.71 -2.13 -2.18
N ALA A 124 -1.49 -2.65 -2.38
CA ALA A 124 -0.84 -2.72 -3.68
C ALA A 124 -0.11 -4.04 -3.89
N ALA A 125 0.01 -4.44 -5.16
CA ALA A 125 0.76 -5.62 -5.58
C ALA A 125 2.25 -5.53 -5.24
N VAL A 126 2.83 -4.32 -5.24
CA VAL A 126 4.21 -4.05 -4.80
C VAL A 126 4.21 -2.91 -3.80
N ARG A 127 4.91 -3.07 -2.66
CA ARG A 127 4.87 -2.10 -1.55
C ARG A 127 5.90 -0.98 -1.62
N CYS A 128 6.83 -1.04 -2.55
CA CYS A 128 7.85 0.01 -2.72
C CYS A 128 7.62 0.77 -4.01
N ALA A 129 7.98 2.06 -4.04
CA ALA A 129 7.94 2.83 -5.27
C ALA A 129 8.92 2.24 -6.30
N PRO A 130 8.46 1.89 -7.51
CA PRO A 130 9.34 1.49 -8.59
C PRO A 130 9.74 2.67 -9.47
N PRO A 131 10.95 2.65 -10.06
CA PRO A 131 11.33 3.57 -11.13
C PRO A 131 10.25 3.64 -12.23
N ALA A 132 9.95 4.86 -12.69
CA ALA A 132 8.94 5.12 -13.72
C ALA A 132 7.54 4.54 -13.44
N ASN A 133 7.21 4.23 -12.17
CA ASN A 133 5.98 3.53 -11.78
C ASN A 133 5.82 2.18 -12.51
N ARG A 134 6.93 1.48 -12.80
CA ARG A 134 6.92 0.18 -13.48
C ARG A 134 7.64 -0.88 -12.63
N PRO A 135 6.90 -1.61 -11.78
CA PRO A 135 7.46 -2.77 -11.09
C PRO A 135 7.65 -3.93 -12.07
N ASP A 136 8.67 -4.74 -11.80
CA ASP A 136 8.94 -5.94 -12.57
C ASP A 136 8.13 -7.13 -12.03
N PRO A 137 7.83 -8.15 -12.86
CA PRO A 137 7.14 -9.36 -12.39
C PRO A 137 7.85 -10.04 -11.21
N ALA A 138 9.18 -10.06 -11.20
CA ALA A 138 9.96 -10.62 -10.09
C ALA A 138 9.74 -9.84 -8.78
N GLU A 139 9.53 -8.53 -8.85
CA GLU A 139 9.26 -7.69 -7.68
C GLU A 139 7.83 -7.90 -7.16
N ARG A 140 6.86 -8.12 -8.06
CA ARG A 140 5.52 -8.58 -7.66
C ARG A 140 5.61 -9.91 -6.92
N ASP A 141 6.32 -10.87 -7.50
CA ASP A 141 6.40 -12.22 -6.93
C ASP A 141 7.13 -12.19 -5.57
N ALA A 142 8.17 -11.36 -5.41
CA ALA A 142 8.82 -11.14 -4.12
C ALA A 142 7.95 -10.42 -3.08
N CYS A 143 6.90 -9.71 -3.51
CA CYS A 143 5.92 -9.03 -2.64
C CYS A 143 4.64 -9.86 -2.42
N ALA A 144 4.50 -11.01 -3.07
CA ALA A 144 3.25 -11.79 -3.06
C ALA A 144 2.87 -12.25 -1.65
N ASP A 145 3.84 -12.69 -0.84
CA ASP A 145 3.60 -13.11 0.55
C ASP A 145 3.00 -11.97 1.38
N TRP A 146 3.51 -10.74 1.25
CA TRP A 146 2.96 -9.59 1.98
C TRP A 146 1.51 -9.30 1.60
N LEU A 147 1.18 -9.46 0.32
CA LEU A 147 -0.20 -9.31 -0.13
C LEU A 147 -1.10 -10.42 0.41
N LEU A 148 -0.64 -11.67 0.37
CA LEU A 148 -1.39 -12.81 0.90
C LEU A 148 -1.62 -12.66 2.41
N ASP A 149 -0.56 -12.32 3.16
CA ASP A 149 -0.63 -12.14 4.61
C ASP A 149 -1.62 -11.03 4.99
N GLU A 150 -1.64 -9.90 4.27
CA GLU A 150 -2.65 -8.86 4.52
C GLU A 150 -4.06 -9.35 4.21
N VAL A 151 -4.26 -10.06 3.10
CA VAL A 151 -5.59 -10.56 2.70
C VAL A 151 -6.13 -11.59 3.68
N VAL A 152 -5.27 -12.46 4.22
CA VAL A 152 -5.64 -13.44 5.26
C VAL A 152 -6.12 -12.74 6.54
N LEU A 153 -5.58 -11.56 6.84
CA LEU A 153 -5.99 -10.74 7.98
C LEU A 153 -7.25 -9.90 7.72
N LEU A 154 -7.87 -10.00 6.53
CA LEU A 154 -9.14 -9.37 6.17
C LEU A 154 -10.25 -10.43 5.97
N PRO A 155 -10.72 -11.09 7.05
CA PRO A 155 -11.56 -12.30 6.95
C PRO A 155 -12.94 -12.06 6.31
N THR A 156 -13.39 -10.81 6.30
CA THR A 156 -14.67 -10.38 5.74
C THR A 156 -14.56 -9.96 4.28
N ALA A 157 -13.35 -9.89 3.70
CA ALA A 157 -13.17 -9.54 2.30
C ALA A 157 -13.95 -10.51 1.39
N ARG A 158 -14.68 -9.94 0.42
CA ARG A 158 -15.49 -10.68 -0.57
C ARG A 158 -15.25 -10.23 -2.00
N VAL A 159 -14.85 -8.97 -2.19
CA VAL A 159 -14.67 -8.36 -3.51
C VAL A 159 -13.28 -7.77 -3.60
N VAL A 160 -12.56 -8.07 -4.69
CA VAL A 160 -11.27 -7.43 -5.01
C VAL A 160 -11.42 -6.57 -6.24
N VAL A 161 -11.25 -5.25 -6.09
CA VAL A 161 -11.24 -4.28 -7.18
C VAL A 161 -9.79 -4.06 -7.61
N CYS A 162 -9.41 -4.67 -8.74
CA CYS A 162 -8.05 -4.56 -9.26
C CYS A 162 -7.89 -3.33 -10.16
N LEU A 163 -6.98 -2.43 -9.80
CA LEU A 163 -6.69 -1.22 -10.56
C LEU A 163 -5.62 -1.49 -11.63
N GLY A 164 -6.09 -1.99 -12.77
CA GLY A 164 -5.27 -2.27 -13.95
C GLY A 164 -4.73 -3.69 -14.05
N ALA A 165 -4.15 -4.03 -15.21
CA ALA A 165 -3.78 -5.41 -15.56
C ALA A 165 -2.73 -6.03 -14.64
N PHE A 166 -1.80 -5.24 -14.10
CA PHE A 166 -0.76 -5.75 -13.19
C PHE A 166 -1.35 -6.13 -11.82
N ALA A 167 -2.23 -5.28 -11.27
CA ALA A 167 -2.97 -5.57 -10.04
C ALA A 167 -3.88 -6.78 -10.24
N TRP A 168 -4.56 -6.87 -11.39
CA TRP A 168 -5.36 -8.04 -11.76
C TRP A 168 -4.54 -9.33 -11.77
N ALA A 169 -3.37 -9.31 -12.39
CA ALA A 169 -2.47 -10.46 -12.39
C ALA A 169 -2.05 -10.85 -10.96
N ALA A 170 -1.73 -9.90 -10.10
CA ALA A 170 -1.43 -10.17 -8.69
C ALA A 170 -2.66 -10.76 -7.96
N GLY A 171 -3.84 -10.18 -8.14
CA GLY A 171 -5.09 -10.64 -7.53
C GLY A 171 -5.49 -12.06 -7.92
N LEU A 172 -5.22 -12.49 -9.16
CA LEU A 172 -5.48 -13.87 -9.61
C LEU A 172 -4.68 -14.93 -8.83
N ARG A 173 -3.61 -14.53 -8.12
CA ARG A 173 -2.76 -15.40 -7.31
C ARG A 173 -3.21 -15.50 -5.84
N LEU A 174 -4.25 -14.76 -5.42
CA LEU A 174 -4.82 -14.79 -4.06
C LEU A 174 -5.70 -16.03 -3.82
N ARG A 175 -5.21 -17.21 -4.20
CA ARG A 175 -5.96 -18.47 -4.14
C ARG A 175 -5.48 -19.35 -2.99
#